data_AF-A0A1W9LBF3-F1
#
_entry.id   AF-A0A1W9LBF3-F1
#
_cell.length_a   1.000
_cell.length_b   1.000
_cell.length_c   1.000
_cell.angle_alpha   90.00
_cell.angle_beta   90.00
_cell.angle_gamma   90.00
#
_symmetry.space_group_name_H-M   'P 1'
#
loop_
_entity.id
_entity.type
_entity.pdbx_description
1 polymer ?
#
loop_
_entity_poly.entity_id
_entity_poly.type
_entity_poly.pdbx_seq_one_letter_code
_entity_poly.pdbx_strand_id
1 'polypeptide(L)'
;MFCRGGKTIRSFLSFEDVTKSFPDRDRLERARRGFELARDRNELLKNLPEWRMNLKDAWPGAAFELRLDTDGLTLDVNNAVISDLSPLAGIPLTSLSCWGNRITDLEPLRGMPLVNLNCAANPIRSLAPLRDLPLLSLRCEHCEITTLEPLRETKLTVLNCAENRLKDELEPLRGVPLTWLACMKTGIKGLAPVRGMPLERLFCDANEIADLEPLRGLPLIEIACRGNRIECLDPLRGIPLNTIRCDSNRIRSLEPLRGMPLSTFSCADNLVESLDPLREMQLACLICGSNQYHDIGPFIKNPPKSFLFDSHSVSVRELEFVHGAWSRDFRYADALRAVEVLLAVRRSDGPKLRSLSKEFQGHRYLFIPKFASWTEAEALARSWGAHLVTILSPEENEFVASLFPFGGSWFWIGLNVTDKGYEWVTGEPFTYHSFPVL
;
A
#
# COMPACT_ATOMS: atom_id res chain seq x y z
N MET A 1 -17.12 29.46 26.01
CA MET A 1 -17.60 30.86 26.19
C MET A 1 -16.43 31.68 26.72
N PHE A 2 -15.91 32.62 25.94
CA PHE A 2 -14.85 33.53 26.39
C PHE A 2 -15.49 34.79 26.99
N CYS A 3 -15.07 35.18 28.20
CA CYS A 3 -15.42 36.46 28.79
C CYS A 3 -14.14 37.23 29.14
N ARG A 4 -14.05 38.47 28.67
CA ARG A 4 -13.02 39.46 29.00
C ARG A 4 -13.61 40.38 30.08
N GLY A 5 -12.93 40.52 31.22
CA GLY A 5 -13.35 41.42 32.30
C GLY A 5 -12.15 41.92 33.10
N GLY A 6 -11.89 43.23 33.02
CA GLY A 6 -10.90 43.90 33.86
C GLY A 6 -11.47 44.16 35.25
N LYS A 7 -10.87 43.53 36.26
CA LYS A 7 -10.69 43.99 37.65
C LYS A 7 -9.94 42.90 38.42
N THR A 8 -9.00 43.32 39.24
CA THR A 8 -8.11 42.49 40.07
C THR A 8 -8.92 41.52 40.94
N ILE A 9 -8.97 40.23 40.57
CA ILE A 9 -9.47 39.15 41.44
C ILE A 9 -8.24 38.44 42.01
N ARG A 10 -7.91 38.77 43.26
CA ARG A 10 -7.02 37.95 44.11
C ARG A 10 -7.84 36.80 44.70
N SER A 11 -7.89 35.68 43.98
CA SER A 11 -7.95 34.31 44.53
C SER A 11 -8.08 33.35 43.34
N PHE A 12 -6.99 32.69 42.96
CA PHE A 12 -7.11 31.49 42.16
C PHE A 12 -7.76 30.44 43.06
N LEU A 13 -9.04 30.12 42.81
CA LEU A 13 -9.64 28.92 43.39
C LEU A 13 -8.78 27.73 42.94
N SER A 14 -8.32 26.94 43.90
CA SER A 14 -7.57 25.73 43.59
C SER A 14 -8.48 24.75 42.83
N PHE A 15 -7.91 23.82 42.07
CA PHE A 15 -8.69 22.76 41.41
C PHE A 15 -9.57 21.99 42.43
N GLU A 16 -9.13 21.88 43.68
CA GLU A 16 -9.92 21.33 44.79
C GLU A 16 -11.15 22.18 45.14
N ASP A 17 -11.05 23.51 45.10
CA ASP A 17 -12.17 24.40 45.41
C ASP A 17 -13.23 24.39 44.30
N VAL A 18 -12.79 24.23 43.04
CA VAL A 18 -13.69 24.08 41.89
C VAL A 18 -14.38 22.72 41.91
N THR A 19 -13.66 21.64 42.22
CA THR A 19 -14.23 20.27 42.23
C THR A 19 -15.22 20.03 43.36
N LYS A 20 -15.06 20.67 44.53
CA LYS A 20 -16.01 20.63 45.66
C LYS A 20 -17.36 21.31 45.37
N SER A 21 -17.49 22.06 44.27
CA SER A 21 -18.70 22.79 43.89
C SER A 21 -19.62 22.05 42.89
N PHE A 22 -19.22 20.87 42.38
CA PHE A 22 -20.02 20.12 41.41
C PHE A 22 -21.00 19.13 42.06
N PRO A 23 -22.30 19.17 41.73
CA PRO A 23 -23.28 18.19 42.20
C PRO A 23 -23.30 16.86 41.40
N ASP A 24 -22.57 16.76 40.29
CA ASP A 24 -22.64 15.65 39.31
C ASP A 24 -21.32 14.86 39.25
N ARG A 25 -21.40 13.55 39.52
CA ARG A 25 -20.26 12.61 39.59
C ARG A 25 -19.54 12.44 38.25
N ASP A 26 -20.26 12.43 37.13
CA ASP A 26 -19.66 12.23 35.79
C ASP A 26 -18.93 13.50 35.31
N ARG A 27 -19.41 14.67 35.73
CA ARG A 27 -18.69 15.94 35.50
C ARG A 27 -17.43 16.02 36.35
N LEU A 28 -17.50 15.58 37.62
CA LEU A 28 -16.34 15.53 38.50
C LEU A 28 -15.26 14.62 37.94
N GLU A 29 -15.62 13.44 37.44
CA GLU A 29 -14.66 12.49 36.86
C GLU A 29 -14.02 13.03 35.59
N ARG A 30 -14.80 13.63 34.68
CA ARG A 30 -14.26 14.33 33.50
C ARG A 30 -13.33 15.49 33.86
N ALA A 31 -13.69 16.27 34.88
CA ALA A 31 -12.86 17.38 35.35
C ALA A 31 -11.53 16.88 35.95
N ARG A 32 -11.55 15.78 36.72
CA ARG A 32 -10.34 15.12 37.26
C ARG A 32 -9.43 14.61 36.14
N ARG A 33 -9.98 13.86 35.18
CA ARG A 33 -9.21 13.39 34.02
C ARG A 33 -8.62 14.55 33.22
N GLY A 34 -9.40 15.60 32.99
CA GLY A 34 -8.94 16.80 32.29
C GLY A 34 -7.80 17.52 33.02
N PHE A 35 -7.84 17.59 34.35
CA PHE A 35 -6.77 18.18 35.16
C PHE A 35 -5.51 17.33 35.17
N GLU A 36 -5.62 16.01 35.31
CA GLU A 36 -4.50 15.07 35.26
C GLU A 36 -3.79 15.15 33.89
N LEU A 37 -4.55 15.07 32.80
CA LEU A 37 -4.03 15.24 31.44
C LEU A 37 -3.31 16.59 31.25
N ALA A 38 -3.89 17.67 31.77
CA ALA A 38 -3.27 18.99 31.69
C ALA A 38 -1.98 19.10 32.52
N ARG A 39 -1.94 18.48 33.70
CA ARG A 39 -0.74 18.41 34.55
C ARG A 39 0.36 17.63 33.85
N ASP A 40 0.06 16.42 33.39
CA ASP A 40 1.03 15.54 32.75
C ASP A 40 1.55 16.19 31.45
N ARG A 41 0.67 16.81 30.65
CA ARG A 41 1.05 17.61 29.48
C ARG A 41 2.01 18.75 29.84
N ASN A 42 1.75 19.46 30.93
CA ASN A 42 2.63 20.55 31.39
C ASN A 42 4.00 20.03 31.86
N GLU A 43 4.06 18.85 32.47
CA GLU A 43 5.33 18.20 32.83
C GLU A 43 6.14 17.82 31.59
N LEU A 44 5.50 17.26 30.56
CA LEU A 44 6.17 16.97 29.28
C LEU A 44 6.73 18.24 28.62
N LEU A 45 5.96 19.34 28.60
CA LEU A 45 6.41 20.62 28.04
C LEU A 45 7.63 21.19 28.75
N LYS A 46 7.73 21.01 30.07
CA LYS A 46 8.89 21.49 30.87
C LYS A 46 10.17 20.77 30.51
N ASN A 47 10.11 19.44 30.30
CA ASN A 47 11.28 18.61 30.02
C ASN A 47 11.66 18.59 28.53
N LEU A 48 10.75 19.00 27.63
CA LEU A 48 10.95 18.97 26.19
C LEU A 48 12.26 19.63 25.70
N PRO A 49 12.69 20.82 26.20
CA PRO A 49 13.94 21.44 25.77
C PRO A 49 15.17 20.60 26.12
N GLU A 50 15.19 19.99 27.31
CA GLU A 50 16.29 19.15 27.78
C GLU A 50 16.38 17.86 26.96
N TRP A 51 15.25 17.19 26.72
CA TRP A 51 15.24 16.01 25.85
C TRP A 51 15.74 16.32 24.43
N ARG A 52 15.32 17.44 23.85
CA ARG A 52 15.82 17.86 22.51
C ARG A 52 17.33 18.09 22.50
N MET A 53 17.87 18.69 23.55
CA MET A 53 19.30 18.92 23.67
C MET A 53 20.05 17.59 23.80
N ASN A 54 19.61 16.71 24.70
CA ASN A 54 20.23 15.40 24.92
C ASN A 54 20.22 14.53 23.65
N LEU A 55 19.11 14.51 22.91
CA LEU A 55 19.01 13.79 21.63
C LEU A 55 19.93 14.39 20.56
N LYS A 56 20.06 15.72 20.51
CA LYS A 56 20.97 16.40 19.57
C LYS A 56 22.43 16.07 19.85
N ASP A 57 22.79 15.99 21.14
CA ASP A 57 24.15 15.64 21.55
C ASP A 57 24.45 14.16 21.30
N ALA A 58 23.46 13.28 21.51
CA ALA A 58 23.59 11.85 21.28
C ALA A 58 23.59 11.45 19.79
N TRP A 59 22.89 12.20 18.94
CA TRP A 59 22.80 11.95 17.50
C TRP A 59 23.31 13.14 16.69
N PRO A 60 24.64 13.39 16.67
CA PRO A 60 25.20 14.54 15.99
C PRO A 60 24.94 14.47 14.48
N GLY A 61 24.28 15.50 13.94
CA GLY A 61 23.95 15.61 12.51
C GLY A 61 22.70 14.86 12.08
N ALA A 62 22.04 14.12 12.97
CA ALA A 62 20.74 13.51 12.70
C ALA A 62 19.64 14.57 12.65
N ALA A 63 18.81 14.53 11.60
CA ALA A 63 17.56 15.26 11.59
C ALA A 63 16.50 14.49 12.39
N PHE A 64 15.88 15.16 13.36
CA PHE A 64 14.76 14.59 14.11
C PHE A 64 13.79 15.68 14.56
N GLU A 65 12.54 15.30 14.81
CA GLU A 65 11.48 16.15 15.34
C GLU A 65 10.87 15.50 16.60
N LEU A 66 11.16 16.07 17.77
CA LEU A 66 10.49 15.71 19.03
C LEU A 66 9.42 16.75 19.34
N ARG A 67 8.15 16.34 19.37
CA ARG A 67 6.99 17.24 19.56
C ARG A 67 5.93 16.65 20.48
N LEU A 68 5.10 17.53 21.03
CA LEU A 68 4.00 17.17 21.91
C LEU A 68 2.65 17.36 21.19
N ASP A 69 2.10 16.24 20.71
CA ASP A 69 0.85 16.18 19.97
C ASP A 69 -0.34 16.02 20.93
N THR A 70 -1.54 15.80 20.39
CA THR A 70 -2.76 15.52 21.18
C THR A 70 -2.63 14.22 21.98
N ASP A 71 -1.96 13.23 21.40
CA ASP A 71 -1.89 11.86 21.93
C ASP A 71 -0.64 11.62 22.77
N GLY A 72 0.15 12.67 23.02
CA GLY A 72 1.36 12.62 23.85
C GLY A 72 2.61 13.02 23.09
N LEU A 73 3.75 12.49 23.51
CA LEU A 73 5.06 12.80 22.96
C LEU A 73 5.35 11.94 21.72
N THR A 74 5.71 12.61 20.63
CA THR A 74 6.01 12.01 19.32
C THR A 74 7.45 12.34 18.94
N LEU A 75 8.20 11.32 18.52
CA LEU A 75 9.52 11.47 17.93
C LEU A 75 9.52 10.92 16.49
N ASP A 76 9.92 11.76 15.54
CA ASP A 76 10.31 11.35 14.19
C ASP A 76 11.83 11.49 14.04
N VAL A 77 12.50 10.40 13.71
CA VAL A 77 13.94 10.33 13.42
C VAL A 77 14.18 9.44 12.21
N ASN A 78 13.40 9.64 11.15
CA ASN A 78 13.48 8.85 9.92
C ASN A 78 14.73 9.19 9.09
N ASN A 79 15.35 8.19 8.44
CA ASN A 79 16.51 8.35 7.56
C ASN A 79 17.69 9.13 8.18
N ALA A 80 17.86 9.01 9.50
CA ALA A 80 18.87 9.74 10.26
C ALA A 80 20.21 8.99 10.36
N VAL A 81 20.29 7.78 9.81
CA VAL A 81 21.47 6.90 9.87
C VAL A 81 21.85 6.53 11.32
N ILE A 82 20.90 6.59 12.25
CA ILE A 82 21.13 6.22 13.65
C ILE A 82 21.11 4.69 13.81
N SER A 83 21.85 4.18 14.80
CA SER A 83 21.83 2.76 15.16
C SER A 83 21.51 2.50 16.62
N ASP A 84 21.59 3.52 17.47
CA ASP A 84 21.42 3.41 18.91
C ASP A 84 20.20 4.21 19.39
N LEU A 85 19.26 3.50 20.03
CA LEU A 85 18.06 4.06 20.64
C LEU A 85 18.23 4.30 22.15
N SER A 86 19.39 3.99 22.75
CA SER A 86 19.64 4.22 24.17
C SER A 86 19.35 5.66 24.66
N PRO A 87 19.54 6.73 23.84
CA PRO A 87 19.19 8.10 24.26
C PRO A 87 17.70 8.33 24.50
N LEU A 88 16.83 7.39 24.09
CA LEU A 88 15.39 7.44 24.33
C LEU A 88 15.01 7.01 25.75
N ALA A 89 15.93 6.41 26.51
CA ALA A 89 15.65 5.92 27.84
C ALA A 89 15.08 7.02 28.74
N GLY A 90 13.93 6.75 29.35
CA GLY A 90 13.23 7.70 30.24
C GLY A 90 12.40 8.77 29.53
N ILE A 91 12.40 8.83 28.20
CA ILE A 91 11.52 9.72 27.44
C ILE A 91 10.17 9.00 27.25
N PRO A 92 9.04 9.48 27.81
CA PRO A 92 7.75 8.79 27.75
C PRO A 92 7.08 8.95 26.38
N LEU A 93 7.68 8.37 25.34
CA LEU A 93 7.17 8.43 23.97
C LEU A 93 5.89 7.59 23.84
N THR A 94 4.89 8.20 23.22
CA THR A 94 3.64 7.54 22.78
C THR A 94 3.69 7.17 21.31
N SER A 95 4.49 7.88 20.52
CA SER A 95 4.69 7.60 19.10
C SER A 95 6.17 7.74 18.72
N LEU A 96 6.70 6.73 18.05
CA LEU A 96 8.07 6.73 17.52
C LEU A 96 8.07 6.32 16.05
N SER A 97 8.64 7.17 15.19
CA SER A 97 9.04 6.80 13.84
C SER A 97 10.55 6.87 13.71
N CYS A 98 11.18 5.73 13.45
CA CYS A 98 12.62 5.59 13.22
C CYS A 98 12.89 4.80 11.93
N TRP A 99 12.04 4.97 10.93
CA TRP A 99 12.12 4.31 9.63
C TRP A 99 13.43 4.62 8.90
N GLY A 100 13.99 3.64 8.20
CA GLY A 100 15.14 3.86 7.30
C GLY A 100 16.44 4.18 8.03
N ASN A 101 16.71 3.48 9.13
CA ASN A 101 17.92 3.66 9.94
C ASN A 101 18.78 2.39 9.94
N ARG A 102 19.73 2.29 10.88
CA ARG A 102 20.63 1.14 11.07
C ARG A 102 20.40 0.48 12.44
N ILE A 103 19.17 0.56 12.95
CA ILE A 103 18.81 0.05 14.27
C ILE A 103 18.73 -1.48 14.21
N THR A 104 19.42 -2.16 15.13
CA THR A 104 19.36 -3.62 15.30
C THR A 104 18.67 -4.02 16.60
N ASP A 105 18.67 -3.13 17.59
CA ASP A 105 18.22 -3.39 18.96
C ASP A 105 17.07 -2.45 19.34
N LEU A 106 15.98 -3.06 19.84
CA LEU A 106 14.81 -2.37 20.34
C LEU A 106 14.72 -2.39 21.87
N GLU A 107 15.72 -2.94 22.58
CA GLU A 107 15.73 -3.03 24.04
C GLU A 107 15.48 -1.67 24.74
N PRO A 108 16.00 -0.52 24.26
CA PRO A 108 15.68 0.79 24.84
C PRO A 108 14.19 1.17 24.83
N LEU A 109 13.36 0.49 24.02
CA LEU A 109 11.91 0.73 23.96
C LEU A 109 11.11 -0.07 25.01
N ARG A 110 11.75 -0.99 25.73
CA ARG A 110 11.08 -1.85 26.70
C ARG A 110 10.36 -1.02 27.77
N GLY A 111 9.09 -1.33 28.00
CA GLY A 111 8.27 -0.67 29.02
C GLY A 111 7.84 0.77 28.68
N MET A 112 8.13 1.27 27.48
CA MET A 112 7.66 2.59 27.06
C MET A 112 6.13 2.61 26.85
N PRO A 113 5.46 3.76 27.04
CA PRO A 113 4.02 3.89 26.78
C PRO A 113 3.71 4.02 25.27
N LEU A 114 4.45 3.32 24.41
CA LEU A 114 4.32 3.41 22.96
C LEU A 114 2.99 2.80 22.49
N VAL A 115 2.23 3.62 21.77
CA VAL A 115 0.98 3.24 21.10
C VAL A 115 1.22 3.04 19.60
N ASN A 116 2.12 3.83 19.02
CA ASN A 116 2.48 3.77 17.60
C ASN A 116 3.99 3.60 17.45
N LEU A 117 4.41 2.57 16.72
CA LEU A 117 5.80 2.35 16.38
C LEU A 117 5.96 2.10 14.87
N ASN A 118 6.78 2.91 14.23
CA ASN A 118 7.30 2.66 12.89
C ASN A 118 8.82 2.47 12.98
N CYS A 119 9.26 1.21 12.90
CA CYS A 119 10.66 0.82 12.91
C CYS A 119 11.08 0.13 11.60
N ALA A 120 10.29 0.27 10.54
CA ALA A 120 10.52 -0.37 9.25
C ALA A 120 11.84 0.06 8.60
N ALA A 121 12.32 -0.71 7.62
CA ALA A 121 13.60 -0.50 6.95
C ALA A 121 14.79 -0.35 7.91
N ASN A 122 14.90 -1.29 8.84
CA ASN A 122 16.01 -1.42 9.80
C ASN A 122 16.41 -2.90 9.93
N PRO A 123 17.69 -3.23 10.19
CA PRO A 123 18.17 -4.60 10.38
C PRO A 123 17.76 -5.23 11.73
N ILE A 124 16.49 -5.07 12.14
CA ILE A 124 15.92 -5.60 13.38
C ILE A 124 15.60 -7.08 13.20
N ARG A 125 16.04 -7.91 14.15
CA ARG A 125 15.77 -9.36 14.13
C ARG A 125 14.74 -9.82 15.15
N SER A 126 14.56 -9.06 16.23
CA SER A 126 13.75 -9.45 17.38
C SER A 126 12.79 -8.34 17.79
N LEU A 127 11.52 -8.71 17.95
CA LEU A 127 10.49 -7.84 18.51
C LEU A 127 10.29 -8.06 20.02
N ALA A 128 11.14 -8.87 20.68
CA ALA A 128 10.99 -9.21 22.10
C ALA A 128 10.87 -8.00 23.06
N PRO A 129 11.54 -6.85 22.81
CA PRO A 129 11.36 -5.65 23.61
C PRO A 129 9.97 -5.01 23.51
N LEU A 130 9.21 -5.32 22.47
CA LEU A 130 7.87 -4.79 22.23
C LEU A 130 6.77 -5.57 22.95
N ARG A 131 7.12 -6.67 23.62
CA ARG A 131 6.16 -7.44 24.42
C ARG A 131 5.56 -6.54 25.50
N ASP A 132 4.26 -6.69 25.72
CA ASP A 132 3.46 -5.97 26.72
C ASP A 132 3.33 -4.45 26.49
N LEU A 133 3.92 -3.90 25.42
CA LEU A 133 3.70 -2.49 25.08
C LEU A 133 2.25 -2.27 24.65
N PRO A 134 1.63 -1.11 24.95
CA PRO A 134 0.25 -0.80 24.60
C PRO A 134 0.09 -0.43 23.11
N LEU A 135 0.83 -1.09 22.21
CA LEU A 135 0.83 -0.81 20.79
C LEU A 135 -0.54 -1.10 20.18
N LEU A 136 -1.03 -0.13 19.40
CA LEU A 136 -2.19 -0.26 18.53
C LEU A 136 -1.79 -0.34 17.05
N SER A 137 -0.62 0.22 16.71
CA SER A 137 -0.06 0.25 15.37
C SER A 137 1.43 -0.10 15.40
N LEU A 138 1.81 -1.12 14.63
CA LEU A 138 3.21 -1.51 14.43
C LEU A 138 3.51 -1.60 12.93
N ARG A 139 4.54 -0.88 12.49
CA ARG A 139 5.15 -1.00 11.17
C ARG A 139 6.59 -1.45 11.33
N CYS A 140 6.87 -2.64 10.82
CA CYS A 140 8.18 -3.29 10.90
C CYS A 140 8.49 -4.01 9.58
N GLU A 141 8.03 -3.46 8.45
CA GLU A 141 8.35 -3.98 7.13
C GLU A 141 9.81 -3.78 6.76
N HIS A 142 10.32 -4.64 5.87
CA HIS A 142 11.70 -4.60 5.39
C HIS A 142 12.72 -4.63 6.55
N CYS A 143 12.51 -5.56 7.47
CA CYS A 143 13.43 -5.89 8.56
C CYS A 143 14.02 -7.30 8.36
N GLU A 144 14.71 -7.82 9.36
CA GLU A 144 15.23 -9.19 9.40
C GLU A 144 14.45 -10.06 10.40
N ILE A 145 13.16 -9.75 10.61
CA ILE A 145 12.32 -10.43 11.59
C ILE A 145 11.98 -11.82 11.07
N THR A 146 12.11 -12.81 11.95
CA THR A 146 11.82 -14.22 11.60
C THR A 146 10.64 -14.80 12.36
N THR A 147 10.13 -14.09 13.37
CA THR A 147 8.99 -14.55 14.17
C THR A 147 8.20 -13.36 14.71
N LEU A 148 6.88 -13.55 14.83
CA LEU A 148 5.94 -12.58 15.42
C LEU A 148 5.54 -12.97 16.85
N GLU A 149 6.16 -13.97 17.48
CA GLU A 149 5.83 -14.43 18.84
C GLU A 149 5.67 -13.31 19.88
N PRO A 150 6.49 -12.24 19.89
CA PRO A 150 6.28 -11.12 20.82
C PRO A 150 4.95 -10.37 20.66
N LEU A 151 4.24 -10.55 19.54
CA LEU A 151 2.95 -9.90 19.25
C LEU A 151 1.73 -10.73 19.68
N ARG A 152 1.94 -11.92 20.24
CA ARG A 152 0.87 -12.77 20.75
C ARG A 152 0.06 -12.04 21.81
N GLU A 153 -1.28 -12.17 21.73
CA GLU A 153 -2.24 -11.56 22.67
C GLU A 153 -2.17 -10.02 22.79
N THR A 154 -1.51 -9.36 21.84
CA THR A 154 -1.49 -7.89 21.79
C THR A 154 -2.85 -7.33 21.36
N LYS A 155 -3.03 -6.02 21.60
CA LYS A 155 -4.22 -5.26 21.18
C LYS A 155 -4.00 -4.52 19.85
N LEU A 156 -3.03 -4.97 19.06
CA LEU A 156 -2.74 -4.38 17.76
C LEU A 156 -3.98 -4.38 16.88
N THR A 157 -4.23 -3.25 16.24
CA THR A 157 -5.27 -3.08 15.23
C THR A 157 -4.68 -2.95 13.83
N VAL A 158 -3.44 -2.45 13.75
CA VAL A 158 -2.70 -2.23 12.50
C VAL A 158 -1.34 -2.90 12.61
N LEU A 159 -1.04 -3.80 11.66
CA LEU A 159 0.27 -4.43 11.55
C LEU A 159 0.74 -4.41 10.11
N ASN A 160 1.92 -3.83 9.87
CA ASN A 160 2.71 -4.06 8.67
C ASN A 160 3.97 -4.85 9.02
N CYS A 161 4.02 -6.11 8.58
CA CYS A 161 5.19 -6.99 8.72
C CYS A 161 5.74 -7.44 7.36
N ALA A 162 5.39 -6.74 6.28
CA ALA A 162 5.81 -7.08 4.93
C ALA A 162 7.34 -7.19 4.79
N GLU A 163 7.79 -7.99 3.81
CA GLU A 163 9.21 -8.17 3.48
C GLU A 163 10.08 -8.73 4.64
N ASN A 164 9.49 -9.52 5.53
CA ASN A 164 10.20 -10.28 6.57
C ASN A 164 10.08 -11.78 6.32
N ARG A 165 11.12 -12.59 6.56
CA ARG A 165 11.06 -14.04 6.32
C ARG A 165 10.56 -14.79 7.56
N LEU A 166 9.24 -14.89 7.72
CA LEU A 166 8.60 -15.47 8.90
C LEU A 166 8.70 -17.00 8.88
N LYS A 167 9.22 -17.60 9.95
CA LYS A 167 9.33 -19.05 10.12
C LYS A 167 8.04 -19.68 10.64
N ASP A 168 7.35 -18.97 11.53
CA ASP A 168 6.14 -19.45 12.21
C ASP A 168 4.85 -18.98 11.52
N GLU A 169 4.96 -18.57 10.24
CA GLU A 169 3.91 -17.92 9.47
C GLU A 169 3.21 -16.80 10.26
N LEU A 170 1.88 -16.83 10.37
CA LEU A 170 1.07 -15.85 11.11
C LEU A 170 0.55 -16.40 12.45
N GLU A 171 0.95 -17.58 12.91
CA GLU A 171 0.37 -18.21 14.11
C GLU A 171 0.39 -17.33 15.37
N PRO A 172 1.44 -16.53 15.64
CA PRO A 172 1.43 -15.60 16.76
C PRO A 172 0.31 -14.55 16.72
N LEU A 173 -0.25 -14.26 15.55
CA LEU A 173 -1.33 -13.28 15.39
C LEU A 173 -2.71 -13.84 15.72
N ARG A 174 -2.84 -15.14 16.02
CA ARG A 174 -4.13 -15.77 16.32
C ARG A 174 -4.83 -15.05 17.47
N GLY A 175 -6.03 -14.54 17.21
CA GLY A 175 -6.84 -13.81 18.20
C GLY A 175 -6.47 -12.33 18.38
N VAL A 176 -5.44 -11.83 17.69
CA VAL A 176 -5.11 -10.40 17.69
C VAL A 176 -6.19 -9.65 16.87
N PRO A 177 -6.79 -8.56 17.40
CA PRO A 177 -7.96 -7.90 16.79
C PRO A 177 -7.57 -6.94 15.66
N LEU A 178 -6.83 -7.43 14.65
CA LEU A 178 -6.38 -6.62 13.52
C LEU A 178 -7.56 -6.21 12.62
N THR A 179 -7.61 -4.92 12.28
CA THR A 179 -8.48 -4.36 11.24
C THR A 179 -7.72 -4.13 9.94
N TRP A 180 -6.39 -4.03 10.02
CA TRP A 180 -5.50 -3.84 8.88
C TRP A 180 -4.25 -4.70 9.03
N LEU A 181 -3.97 -5.54 8.03
CA LEU A 181 -2.79 -6.40 7.99
C LEU A 181 -2.09 -6.32 6.62
N ALA A 182 -0.81 -5.98 6.63
CA ALA A 182 0.09 -6.21 5.51
C ALA A 182 1.19 -7.22 5.88
N CYS A 183 1.27 -8.29 5.10
CA CYS A 183 2.22 -9.40 5.25
C CYS A 183 2.78 -9.82 3.89
N MET A 184 2.93 -8.86 2.97
CA MET A 184 3.46 -9.11 1.62
C MET A 184 4.87 -9.70 1.69
N LYS A 185 5.20 -10.64 0.79
CA LYS A 185 6.56 -11.19 0.66
C LYS A 185 7.14 -11.71 1.99
N THR A 186 6.32 -12.42 2.76
CA THR A 186 6.73 -13.00 4.04
C THR A 186 7.01 -14.50 4.01
N GLY A 187 6.63 -15.16 2.92
CA GLY A 187 6.80 -16.61 2.74
C GLY A 187 5.67 -17.43 3.38
N ILE A 188 4.57 -16.80 3.77
CA ILE A 188 3.42 -17.48 4.38
C ILE A 188 2.70 -18.36 3.35
N LYS A 189 2.12 -19.46 3.84
CA LYS A 189 1.38 -20.43 3.02
C LYS A 189 -0.10 -20.46 3.35
N GLY A 190 -0.46 -20.10 4.58
CA GLY A 190 -1.84 -20.09 5.04
C GLY A 190 -2.24 -18.79 5.73
N LEU A 191 -3.56 -18.62 5.84
CA LEU A 191 -4.20 -17.50 6.54
C LEU A 191 -4.97 -17.98 7.79
N ALA A 192 -4.80 -19.23 8.23
CA ALA A 192 -5.60 -19.81 9.32
C ALA A 192 -5.72 -18.93 10.59
N PRO A 193 -4.67 -18.20 11.03
CA PRO A 193 -4.74 -17.33 12.19
C PRO A 193 -5.70 -16.14 12.05
N VAL A 194 -6.06 -15.72 10.83
CA VAL A 194 -6.92 -14.54 10.60
C VAL A 194 -8.42 -14.81 10.75
N ARG A 195 -8.81 -16.08 10.98
CA ARG A 195 -10.21 -16.47 11.14
C ARG A 195 -10.89 -15.67 12.25
N GLY A 196 -12.03 -15.07 11.94
CA GLY A 196 -12.85 -14.33 12.89
C GLY A 196 -12.28 -12.97 13.33
N MET A 197 -11.19 -12.49 12.72
CA MET A 197 -10.68 -11.14 12.99
C MET A 197 -11.63 -10.07 12.43
N PRO A 198 -11.67 -8.86 13.01
CA PRO A 198 -12.42 -7.73 12.46
C PRO A 198 -11.68 -7.09 11.26
N LEU A 199 -11.09 -7.92 10.39
CA LEU A 199 -10.18 -7.48 9.35
C LEU A 199 -10.94 -6.81 8.19
N GLU A 200 -10.63 -5.54 7.94
CA GLU A 200 -11.20 -4.74 6.86
C GLU A 200 -10.28 -4.70 5.64
N ARG A 201 -8.96 -4.70 5.85
CA ARG A 201 -7.97 -4.64 4.76
C ARG A 201 -6.88 -5.68 4.97
N LEU A 202 -6.66 -6.49 3.92
CA LEU A 202 -5.61 -7.51 3.89
C LEU A 202 -4.73 -7.35 2.66
N PHE A 203 -3.42 -7.20 2.89
CA PHE A 203 -2.40 -7.18 1.85
C PHE A 203 -1.42 -8.33 2.06
N CYS A 204 -1.53 -9.37 1.25
CA CYS A 204 -0.76 -10.61 1.36
C CYS A 204 -0.09 -11.01 0.03
N ASP A 205 0.25 -10.02 -0.78
CA ASP A 205 0.91 -10.17 -2.07
C ASP A 205 2.25 -10.92 -1.97
N ALA A 206 2.64 -11.60 -3.05
CA ALA A 206 3.92 -12.30 -3.21
C ALA A 206 4.22 -13.33 -2.11
N ASN A 207 3.26 -14.22 -1.84
CA ASN A 207 3.39 -15.32 -0.88
C ASN A 207 3.09 -16.67 -1.56
N GLU A 208 2.86 -17.72 -0.78
CA GLU A 208 2.54 -19.07 -1.28
C GLU A 208 1.11 -19.49 -0.91
N ILE A 209 0.19 -18.54 -0.75
CA ILE A 209 -1.18 -18.79 -0.28
C ILE A 209 -1.98 -19.47 -1.37
N ALA A 210 -2.67 -20.56 -1.02
CA ALA A 210 -3.62 -21.24 -1.90
C ALA A 210 -5.06 -21.24 -1.36
N ASP A 211 -5.20 -21.29 -0.03
CA ASP A 211 -6.49 -21.40 0.65
C ASP A 211 -6.97 -20.05 1.21
N LEU A 212 -8.12 -19.59 0.73
CA LEU A 212 -8.80 -18.39 1.21
C LEU A 212 -9.92 -18.69 2.21
N GLU A 213 -10.20 -19.95 2.56
CA GLU A 213 -11.25 -20.33 3.51
C GLU A 213 -11.17 -19.59 4.87
N PRO A 214 -9.98 -19.21 5.39
CA PRO A 214 -9.89 -18.37 6.59
C PRO A 214 -10.57 -16.99 6.47
N LEU A 215 -10.79 -16.49 5.26
CA LEU A 215 -11.38 -15.17 4.99
C LEU A 215 -12.91 -15.17 4.95
N ARG A 216 -13.54 -16.35 4.99
CA ARG A 216 -15.00 -16.47 4.87
C ARG A 216 -15.71 -15.67 5.96
N GLY A 217 -16.59 -14.77 5.54
CA GLY A 217 -17.42 -13.96 6.43
C GLY A 217 -16.69 -12.81 7.14
N LEU A 218 -15.42 -12.55 6.81
CA LEU A 218 -14.72 -11.37 7.33
C LEU A 218 -15.30 -10.08 6.72
N PRO A 219 -15.28 -8.95 7.46
CA PRO A 219 -15.80 -7.67 6.99
C PRO A 219 -14.82 -6.94 6.04
N LEU A 220 -14.19 -7.68 5.11
CA LEU A 220 -13.18 -7.12 4.22
C LEU A 220 -13.83 -6.13 3.23
N ILE A 221 -13.18 -4.98 3.07
CA ILE A 221 -13.47 -3.99 2.03
C ILE A 221 -12.40 -3.98 0.93
N GLU A 222 -11.19 -4.42 1.25
CA GLU A 222 -10.05 -4.46 0.34
C GLU A 222 -9.19 -5.70 0.58
N ILE A 223 -8.85 -6.40 -0.51
CA ILE A 223 -7.86 -7.48 -0.49
C ILE A 223 -6.88 -7.34 -1.66
N ALA A 224 -5.60 -7.45 -1.34
CA ALA A 224 -4.52 -7.63 -2.31
C ALA A 224 -3.79 -8.94 -2.02
N CYS A 225 -3.81 -9.85 -2.99
CA CYS A 225 -3.23 -11.18 -2.91
C CYS A 225 -2.50 -11.56 -4.22
N ARG A 226 -1.91 -10.57 -4.90
CA ARG A 226 -1.17 -10.78 -6.14
C ARG A 226 -0.02 -11.77 -5.94
N GLY A 227 0.28 -12.60 -6.93
CA GLY A 227 1.47 -13.46 -6.90
C GLY A 227 1.39 -14.53 -5.81
N ASN A 228 0.29 -15.28 -5.79
CA ASN A 228 0.03 -16.40 -4.89
C ASN A 228 -0.31 -17.66 -5.71
N ARG A 229 -0.90 -18.68 -5.07
CA ARG A 229 -1.31 -19.95 -5.69
C ARG A 229 -2.83 -20.17 -5.58
N ILE A 230 -3.61 -19.09 -5.55
CA ILE A 230 -5.06 -19.14 -5.36
C ILE A 230 -5.73 -19.67 -6.63
N GLU A 231 -6.61 -20.65 -6.47
CA GLU A 231 -7.37 -21.26 -7.56
C GLU A 231 -8.87 -20.91 -7.49
N CYS A 232 -9.39 -20.65 -6.29
CA CYS A 232 -10.82 -20.45 -6.05
C CYS A 232 -11.10 -19.24 -5.16
N LEU A 233 -12.15 -18.48 -5.52
CA LEU A 233 -12.61 -17.29 -4.79
C LEU A 233 -13.89 -17.54 -3.98
N ASP A 234 -14.39 -18.78 -3.88
CA ASP A 234 -15.62 -19.09 -3.14
C ASP A 234 -15.67 -18.59 -1.69
N PRO A 235 -14.56 -18.54 -0.93
CA PRO A 235 -14.55 -17.95 0.41
C PRO A 235 -14.89 -16.46 0.44
N LEU A 236 -14.71 -15.74 -0.67
CA LEU A 236 -15.03 -14.31 -0.76
C LEU A 236 -16.50 -14.03 -1.05
N ARG A 237 -17.29 -15.07 -1.38
CA ARG A 237 -18.70 -14.92 -1.79
C ARG A 237 -19.50 -14.13 -0.75
N GLY A 238 -20.18 -13.08 -1.20
CA GLY A 238 -21.05 -12.25 -0.36
C GLY A 238 -20.32 -11.24 0.53
N ILE A 239 -18.98 -11.20 0.52
CA ILE A 239 -18.22 -10.16 1.20
C ILE A 239 -18.33 -8.86 0.37
N PRO A 240 -18.68 -7.70 0.98
CA PRO A 240 -18.91 -6.44 0.27
C PRO A 240 -17.59 -5.74 -0.10
N LEU A 241 -16.72 -6.44 -0.81
CA LEU A 241 -15.43 -5.92 -1.27
C LEU A 241 -15.65 -4.76 -2.26
N ASN A 242 -14.85 -3.70 -2.11
CA ASN A 242 -14.76 -2.59 -3.07
C ASN A 242 -13.55 -2.77 -4.00
N THR A 243 -12.46 -3.30 -3.45
CA THR A 243 -11.18 -3.49 -4.18
C THR A 243 -10.69 -4.92 -4.03
N ILE A 244 -10.42 -5.58 -5.17
CA ILE A 244 -9.75 -6.88 -5.22
C ILE A 244 -8.57 -6.78 -6.19
N ARG A 245 -7.38 -7.12 -5.72
CA ARG A 245 -6.19 -7.33 -6.55
C ARG A 245 -5.71 -8.77 -6.37
N CYS A 246 -5.94 -9.63 -7.35
CA CYS A 246 -5.60 -11.05 -7.33
C CYS A 246 -4.78 -11.48 -8.55
N ASP A 247 -4.02 -10.56 -9.14
CA ASP A 247 -3.18 -10.83 -10.31
C ASP A 247 -2.17 -11.94 -10.06
N SER A 248 -1.69 -12.60 -11.11
CA SER A 248 -0.66 -13.65 -11.03
C SER A 248 -1.03 -14.75 -10.02
N ASN A 249 -2.17 -15.39 -10.28
CA ASN A 249 -2.68 -16.54 -9.53
C ASN A 249 -3.12 -17.64 -10.52
N ARG A 250 -3.97 -18.58 -10.09
CA ARG A 250 -4.47 -19.70 -10.92
C ARG A 250 -5.99 -19.72 -10.94
N ILE A 251 -6.63 -18.55 -10.81
CA ILE A 251 -8.08 -18.41 -10.70
C ILE A 251 -8.71 -18.69 -12.07
N ARG A 252 -9.74 -19.55 -12.09
CA ARG A 252 -10.50 -19.89 -13.31
C ARG A 252 -11.87 -19.23 -13.40
N SER A 253 -12.54 -19.08 -12.25
CA SER A 253 -13.92 -18.63 -12.19
C SER A 253 -14.08 -17.38 -11.34
N LEU A 254 -14.84 -16.43 -11.86
CA LEU A 254 -15.23 -15.20 -11.18
C LEU A 254 -16.65 -15.26 -10.60
N GLU A 255 -17.35 -16.40 -10.70
CA GLU A 255 -18.71 -16.56 -10.18
C GLU A 255 -18.90 -16.12 -8.71
N PRO A 256 -17.95 -16.36 -7.80
CA PRO A 256 -18.09 -15.89 -6.41
C PRO A 256 -18.22 -14.37 -6.28
N LEU A 257 -17.78 -13.60 -7.27
CA LEU A 257 -17.76 -12.13 -7.27
C LEU A 257 -19.04 -11.50 -7.81
N ARG A 258 -19.97 -12.31 -8.34
CA ARG A 258 -21.17 -11.83 -9.03
C ARG A 258 -21.98 -10.87 -8.15
N GLY A 259 -22.23 -9.67 -8.67
CA GLY A 259 -23.05 -8.65 -8.01
C GLY A 259 -22.38 -7.94 -6.84
N MET A 260 -21.08 -8.14 -6.61
CA MET A 260 -20.33 -7.38 -5.59
C MET A 260 -20.21 -5.90 -5.95
N PRO A 261 -20.11 -4.99 -4.97
CA PRO A 261 -19.96 -3.55 -5.20
C PRO A 261 -18.50 -3.15 -5.53
N LEU A 262 -17.84 -3.90 -6.42
CA LEU A 262 -16.46 -3.62 -6.79
C LEU A 262 -16.37 -2.30 -7.56
N SER A 263 -15.38 -1.48 -7.20
CA SER A 263 -14.95 -0.31 -7.97
C SER A 263 -13.64 -0.60 -8.70
N THR A 264 -12.76 -1.39 -8.08
CA THR A 264 -11.43 -1.71 -8.62
C THR A 264 -11.23 -3.23 -8.59
N PHE A 265 -11.03 -3.82 -9.76
CA PHE A 265 -10.77 -5.26 -9.86
C PHE A 265 -9.56 -5.54 -10.76
N SER A 266 -8.59 -6.27 -10.22
CA SER A 266 -7.40 -6.72 -10.93
C SER A 266 -7.27 -8.23 -10.82
N CYS A 267 -7.30 -8.92 -11.94
CA CYS A 267 -7.15 -10.37 -12.06
C CYS A 267 -6.28 -10.76 -13.26
N ALA A 268 -5.34 -9.89 -13.64
CA ALA A 268 -4.44 -10.19 -14.75
C ALA A 268 -3.59 -11.44 -14.46
N ASP A 269 -3.11 -12.10 -15.50
CA ASP A 269 -2.22 -13.26 -15.36
C ASP A 269 -2.86 -14.38 -14.49
N ASN A 270 -4.01 -14.87 -14.95
CA ASN A 270 -4.78 -15.93 -14.32
C ASN A 270 -5.30 -16.89 -15.42
N LEU A 271 -6.21 -17.78 -15.05
CA LEU A 271 -6.82 -18.76 -15.96
C LEU A 271 -8.31 -18.47 -16.17
N VAL A 272 -8.75 -17.20 -16.07
CA VAL A 272 -10.16 -16.84 -16.12
C VAL A 272 -10.72 -17.10 -17.52
N GLU A 273 -11.79 -17.89 -17.58
CA GLU A 273 -12.39 -18.35 -18.85
C GLU A 273 -13.58 -17.46 -19.30
N SER A 274 -14.21 -16.71 -18.39
CA SER A 274 -15.31 -15.79 -18.72
C SER A 274 -15.38 -14.59 -17.77
N LEU A 275 -15.73 -13.43 -18.33
CA LEU A 275 -15.99 -12.19 -17.60
C LEU A 275 -17.48 -12.00 -17.25
N ASP A 276 -18.37 -12.91 -17.66
CA ASP A 276 -19.83 -12.81 -17.41
C ASP A 276 -20.24 -12.61 -15.95
N PRO A 277 -19.52 -13.13 -14.94
CA PRO A 277 -19.81 -12.82 -13.55
C PRO A 277 -19.74 -11.33 -13.22
N LEU A 278 -18.99 -10.55 -14.00
CA LEU A 278 -18.82 -9.11 -13.82
C LEU A 278 -19.86 -8.25 -14.55
N ARG A 279 -20.82 -8.87 -15.24
CA ARG A 279 -21.84 -8.17 -16.02
C ARG A 279 -22.65 -7.18 -15.17
N GLU A 280 -22.94 -6.01 -15.75
CA GLU A 280 -23.60 -4.85 -15.12
C GLU A 280 -22.85 -4.18 -13.96
N MET A 281 -21.69 -4.72 -13.54
CA MET A 281 -20.89 -4.10 -12.48
C MET A 281 -20.27 -2.78 -12.97
N GLN A 282 -20.38 -1.74 -12.13
CA GLN A 282 -19.89 -0.40 -12.44
C GLN A 282 -18.43 -0.22 -12.00
N LEU A 283 -17.54 -1.00 -12.60
CA LEU A 283 -16.10 -0.94 -12.31
C LEU A 283 -15.52 0.39 -12.82
N ALA A 284 -14.82 1.12 -11.95
CA ALA A 284 -14.00 2.26 -12.35
C ALA A 284 -12.70 1.79 -13.01
N CYS A 285 -12.13 0.70 -12.51
CA CYS A 285 -10.90 0.09 -13.00
C CYS A 285 -11.05 -1.45 -13.09
N LEU A 286 -10.70 -1.99 -14.26
CA LEU A 286 -10.59 -3.42 -14.53
C LEU A 286 -9.28 -3.74 -15.25
N ILE A 287 -8.46 -4.55 -14.62
CA ILE A 287 -7.22 -5.08 -15.20
C ILE A 287 -7.37 -6.61 -15.25
N CYS A 288 -7.62 -7.16 -16.43
CA CYS A 288 -7.93 -8.58 -16.60
C CYS A 288 -7.19 -9.23 -17.79
N GLY A 289 -6.12 -8.62 -18.30
CA GLY A 289 -5.34 -9.22 -19.39
C GLY A 289 -4.60 -10.49 -18.99
N SER A 290 -3.98 -11.17 -19.96
CA SER A 290 -3.34 -12.48 -19.77
C SER A 290 -4.24 -13.51 -19.07
N ASN A 291 -5.44 -13.71 -19.60
CA ASN A 291 -6.39 -14.73 -19.17
C ASN A 291 -6.80 -15.64 -20.34
N GLN A 292 -7.86 -16.45 -20.16
CA GLN A 292 -8.32 -17.44 -21.15
C GLN A 292 -9.69 -17.13 -21.76
N TYR A 293 -10.35 -16.02 -21.40
CA TYR A 293 -11.60 -15.60 -22.02
C TYR A 293 -11.40 -15.18 -23.48
N HIS A 294 -12.44 -15.36 -24.30
CA HIS A 294 -12.37 -15.10 -25.74
C HIS A 294 -12.97 -13.75 -26.16
N ASP A 295 -13.75 -13.12 -25.27
CA ASP A 295 -14.44 -11.85 -25.51
C ASP A 295 -14.56 -11.03 -24.22
N ILE A 296 -14.93 -9.76 -24.40
CA ILE A 296 -15.18 -8.80 -23.32
C ILE A 296 -16.65 -8.38 -23.27
N GLY A 297 -17.56 -9.28 -23.67
CA GLY A 297 -18.99 -9.02 -23.85
C GLY A 297 -19.67 -8.19 -22.75
N PRO A 298 -19.42 -8.44 -21.45
CA PRO A 298 -19.97 -7.64 -20.34
C PRO A 298 -19.66 -6.14 -20.41
N PHE A 299 -18.56 -5.76 -21.06
CA PHE A 299 -18.02 -4.39 -21.06
C PHE A 299 -18.11 -3.68 -22.42
N ILE A 300 -18.77 -4.28 -23.42
CA ILE A 300 -18.97 -3.66 -24.73
C ILE A 300 -19.78 -2.36 -24.62
N LYS A 301 -20.85 -2.36 -23.81
CA LYS A 301 -21.75 -1.20 -23.70
C LYS A 301 -21.26 -0.16 -22.72
N ASN A 302 -20.65 -0.58 -21.61
CA ASN A 302 -20.20 0.27 -20.51
C ASN A 302 -18.79 -0.19 -20.07
N PRO A 303 -17.75 0.09 -20.87
CA PRO A 303 -16.40 -0.25 -20.48
C PRO A 303 -15.97 0.55 -19.23
N PRO A 304 -15.19 -0.05 -18.32
CA PRO A 304 -14.56 0.67 -17.23
C PRO A 304 -13.71 1.82 -17.76
N LYS A 305 -13.57 2.89 -16.97
CA LYS A 305 -12.70 4.01 -17.37
C LYS A 305 -11.29 3.49 -17.60
N SER A 306 -10.71 2.85 -16.58
CA SER A 306 -9.44 2.14 -16.69
C SER A 306 -9.71 0.68 -17.07
N PHE A 307 -9.34 0.31 -18.30
CA PHE A 307 -9.61 -1.04 -18.80
C PHE A 307 -8.42 -1.63 -19.57
N LEU A 308 -7.80 -2.65 -18.99
CA LEU A 308 -6.71 -3.41 -19.61
C LEU A 308 -7.10 -4.90 -19.69
N PHE A 309 -7.31 -5.41 -20.91
CA PHE A 309 -7.92 -6.72 -21.13
C PHE A 309 -7.22 -7.58 -22.19
N ASP A 310 -6.06 -7.17 -22.70
CA ASP A 310 -5.40 -7.96 -23.75
C ASP A 310 -5.07 -9.37 -23.25
N SER A 311 -5.65 -10.36 -23.91
CA SER A 311 -5.40 -11.78 -23.69
C SER A 311 -5.22 -12.45 -25.04
N HIS A 312 -4.30 -13.42 -25.12
CA HIS A 312 -3.99 -14.11 -26.40
C HIS A 312 -5.20 -14.88 -26.96
N SER A 313 -6.13 -15.27 -26.09
CA SER A 313 -7.40 -15.94 -26.39
C SER A 313 -8.44 -15.02 -27.04
N VAL A 314 -8.35 -13.70 -26.86
CA VAL A 314 -9.21 -12.74 -27.55
C VAL A 314 -8.72 -12.63 -28.99
N SER A 315 -9.58 -12.90 -29.98
CA SER A 315 -9.18 -12.92 -31.39
C SER A 315 -9.04 -11.53 -32.02
N VAL A 316 -8.39 -11.42 -33.18
CA VAL A 316 -8.36 -10.17 -33.98
C VAL A 316 -9.78 -9.76 -34.40
N ARG A 317 -10.63 -10.74 -34.76
CA ARG A 317 -12.04 -10.47 -35.13
C ARG A 317 -12.83 -9.88 -33.98
N GLU A 318 -12.58 -10.36 -32.77
CA GLU A 318 -13.22 -9.81 -31.57
C GLU A 318 -12.76 -8.36 -31.32
N LEU A 319 -11.46 -8.08 -31.43
CA LEU A 319 -10.97 -6.70 -31.33
C LEU A 319 -11.55 -5.78 -32.42
N GLU A 320 -11.75 -6.27 -33.64
CA GLU A 320 -12.42 -5.51 -34.71
C GLU A 320 -13.88 -5.22 -34.39
N PHE A 321 -14.60 -6.19 -33.81
CA PHE A 321 -15.97 -6.02 -33.34
C PHE A 321 -16.03 -4.96 -32.23
N VAL A 322 -15.16 -5.06 -31.21
CA VAL A 322 -15.04 -4.07 -30.12
C VAL A 322 -14.72 -2.68 -30.68
N HIS A 323 -13.76 -2.58 -31.60
CA HIS A 323 -13.42 -1.34 -32.27
C HIS A 323 -14.65 -0.73 -32.98
N GLY A 324 -15.41 -1.54 -33.71
CA GLY A 324 -16.65 -1.11 -34.37
C GLY A 324 -17.70 -0.59 -33.38
N ALA A 325 -17.84 -1.25 -32.22
CA ALA A 325 -18.76 -0.84 -31.17
C ALA A 325 -18.36 0.49 -30.50
N TRP A 326 -17.07 0.69 -30.22
CA TRP A 326 -16.59 1.87 -29.50
C TRP A 326 -16.27 3.08 -30.39
N SER A 327 -15.96 2.87 -31.67
CA SER A 327 -15.62 3.95 -32.62
C SER A 327 -16.71 5.03 -32.82
N ARG A 328 -17.95 4.74 -32.40
CA ARG A 328 -19.10 5.63 -32.56
C ARG A 328 -19.36 6.51 -31.32
N ASP A 329 -18.65 6.28 -30.23
CA ASP A 329 -18.87 6.97 -28.96
C ASP A 329 -17.56 7.56 -28.43
N PHE A 330 -17.47 8.90 -28.42
CA PHE A 330 -16.28 9.63 -27.98
C PHE A 330 -15.92 9.35 -26.51
N ARG A 331 -16.89 8.92 -25.69
CA ARG A 331 -16.65 8.58 -24.29
C ARG A 331 -15.71 7.37 -24.14
N TYR A 332 -15.58 6.55 -25.19
CA TYR A 332 -14.73 5.37 -25.21
C TYR A 332 -13.40 5.60 -25.95
N ALA A 333 -13.00 6.86 -26.16
CA ALA A 333 -11.77 7.19 -26.89
C ALA A 333 -10.51 6.51 -26.32
N ASP A 334 -10.37 6.43 -24.99
CA ASP A 334 -9.22 5.79 -24.35
C ASP A 334 -9.22 4.26 -24.57
N ALA A 335 -10.37 3.62 -24.37
CA ALA A 335 -10.55 2.19 -24.59
C ALA A 335 -10.38 1.82 -26.08
N LEU A 336 -10.88 2.67 -26.98
CA LEU A 336 -10.73 2.54 -28.42
C LEU A 336 -9.26 2.65 -28.83
N ARG A 337 -8.53 3.63 -28.28
CA ARG A 337 -7.08 3.78 -28.52
C ARG A 337 -6.31 2.53 -28.11
N ALA A 338 -6.66 1.92 -26.97
CA ALA A 338 -6.07 0.65 -26.56
C ALA A 338 -6.30 -0.46 -27.60
N VAL A 339 -7.54 -0.60 -28.10
CA VAL A 339 -7.88 -1.57 -29.16
C VAL A 339 -7.14 -1.30 -30.46
N GLU A 340 -7.03 -0.04 -30.89
CA GLU A 340 -6.29 0.32 -32.11
C GLU A 340 -4.81 -0.09 -32.01
N VAL A 341 -4.18 0.13 -30.85
CA VAL A 341 -2.80 -0.30 -30.61
C VAL A 341 -2.70 -1.83 -30.66
N LEU A 342 -3.60 -2.55 -29.98
CA LEU A 342 -3.60 -4.02 -29.98
C LEU A 342 -3.80 -4.60 -31.38
N LEU A 343 -4.70 -4.03 -32.17
CA LEU A 343 -4.91 -4.43 -33.58
C LEU A 343 -3.65 -4.19 -34.41
N ALA A 344 -3.02 -3.02 -34.26
CA ALA A 344 -1.79 -2.70 -34.99
C ALA A 344 -0.63 -3.63 -34.60
N VAL A 345 -0.47 -3.95 -33.31
CA VAL A 345 0.51 -4.93 -32.82
C VAL A 345 0.24 -6.31 -33.41
N ARG A 346 -1.00 -6.82 -33.35
CA ARG A 346 -1.34 -8.17 -33.82
C ARG A 346 -1.23 -8.34 -35.34
N ARG A 347 -1.37 -7.25 -36.09
CA ARG A 347 -1.21 -7.23 -37.56
C ARG A 347 0.21 -6.88 -38.00
N SER A 348 1.11 -6.61 -37.06
CA SER A 348 2.44 -6.12 -37.36
C SER A 348 2.42 -4.84 -38.23
N ASP A 349 1.52 -3.91 -37.93
CA ASP A 349 1.33 -2.65 -38.67
C ASP A 349 2.16 -1.51 -38.05
N GLY A 350 3.46 -1.50 -38.40
CA GLY A 350 4.41 -0.48 -37.96
C GLY A 350 3.99 0.97 -38.29
N PRO A 351 3.51 1.27 -39.53
CA PRO A 351 3.00 2.60 -39.86
C PRO A 351 1.85 3.04 -38.96
N LYS A 352 0.87 2.17 -38.67
CA LYS A 352 -0.23 2.52 -37.76
C LYS A 352 0.28 2.74 -36.33
N LEU A 353 1.16 1.89 -35.80
CA LEU A 353 1.79 2.11 -34.49
C LEU A 353 2.51 3.47 -34.42
N ARG A 354 3.27 3.80 -35.45
CA ARG A 354 3.95 5.10 -35.57
C ARG A 354 2.96 6.27 -35.61
N SER A 355 1.81 6.12 -36.24
CA SER A 355 0.75 7.14 -36.25
C SER A 355 0.05 7.29 -34.90
N LEU A 356 0.00 6.23 -34.08
CA LEU A 356 -0.59 6.24 -32.74
C LEU A 356 0.36 6.80 -31.67
N SER A 357 1.67 6.80 -31.91
CA SER A 357 2.66 7.36 -30.98
C SER A 357 2.50 8.86 -30.74
N LYS A 358 2.92 9.34 -29.57
CA LYS A 358 3.07 10.78 -29.27
C LYS A 358 4.54 11.16 -29.30
N GLU A 359 4.83 12.41 -29.66
CA GLU A 359 6.20 12.93 -29.75
C GLU A 359 6.52 13.85 -28.57
N PHE A 360 7.73 13.71 -28.04
CA PHE A 360 8.28 14.59 -27.00
C PHE A 360 9.79 14.69 -27.19
N GLN A 361 10.31 15.91 -27.27
CA GLN A 361 11.74 16.20 -27.45
C GLN A 361 12.42 15.42 -28.59
N GLY A 362 11.72 15.21 -29.71
CA GLY A 362 12.25 14.50 -30.87
C GLY A 362 12.20 12.97 -30.78
N HIS A 363 11.68 12.41 -29.67
CA HIS A 363 11.46 10.99 -29.47
C HIS A 363 9.97 10.64 -29.58
N ARG A 364 9.66 9.41 -29.99
CA ARG A 364 8.28 8.90 -30.11
C ARG A 364 8.00 7.86 -29.05
N TYR A 365 6.84 7.99 -28.41
CA TYR A 365 6.41 7.16 -27.30
C TYR A 365 5.05 6.57 -27.59
N LEU A 366 4.90 5.28 -27.29
CA LEU A 366 3.65 4.58 -27.43
C LEU A 366 3.48 3.60 -26.27
N PHE A 367 2.41 3.77 -25.51
CA PHE A 367 1.99 2.75 -24.56
C PHE A 367 1.33 1.59 -25.32
N ILE A 368 1.85 0.38 -25.09
CA ILE A 368 1.26 -0.85 -25.63
C ILE A 368 0.55 -1.55 -24.47
N PRO A 369 -0.80 -1.63 -24.46
CA PRO A 369 -1.60 -2.20 -23.37
C PRO A 369 -1.61 -3.74 -23.43
N LYS A 370 -0.42 -4.34 -23.56
CA LYS A 370 -0.21 -5.78 -23.65
C LYS A 370 0.55 -6.26 -22.42
N PHE A 371 0.06 -7.34 -21.84
CA PHE A 371 0.73 -8.03 -20.74
C PHE A 371 1.82 -8.94 -21.31
N ALA A 372 3.04 -8.76 -20.82
CA ALA A 372 4.22 -9.47 -21.26
C ALA A 372 5.26 -9.45 -20.13
N SER A 373 6.20 -10.39 -20.14
CA SER A 373 7.42 -10.26 -19.34
C SER A 373 8.27 -9.08 -19.84
N TRP A 374 9.19 -8.57 -19.01
CA TRP A 374 10.10 -7.49 -19.42
C TRP A 374 10.86 -7.86 -20.71
N THR A 375 11.37 -9.09 -20.79
CA THR A 375 12.12 -9.59 -21.95
C THR A 375 11.25 -9.64 -23.22
N GLU A 376 10.01 -10.09 -23.12
CA GLU A 376 9.07 -10.09 -24.25
C GLU A 376 8.68 -8.68 -24.68
N ALA A 377 8.49 -7.77 -23.71
CA ALA A 377 8.15 -6.38 -23.98
C ALA A 377 9.30 -5.66 -24.71
N GLU A 378 10.55 -5.86 -24.26
CA GLU A 378 11.74 -5.32 -24.93
C GLU A 378 11.94 -5.95 -26.31
N ALA A 379 11.79 -7.27 -26.44
CA ALA A 379 11.90 -7.94 -27.74
C ALA A 379 10.86 -7.41 -28.73
N LEU A 380 9.62 -7.17 -28.26
CA LEU A 380 8.57 -6.55 -29.08
C LEU A 380 8.96 -5.13 -29.47
N ALA A 381 9.43 -4.29 -28.54
CA ALA A 381 9.87 -2.94 -28.84
C ALA A 381 11.00 -2.94 -29.91
N ARG A 382 12.00 -3.81 -29.74
CA ARG A 382 13.10 -3.99 -30.69
C ARG A 382 12.65 -4.43 -32.07
N SER A 383 11.61 -5.27 -32.16
CA SER A 383 11.05 -5.69 -33.45
C SER A 383 10.50 -4.52 -34.27
N TRP A 384 10.20 -3.39 -33.62
CA TRP A 384 9.74 -2.14 -34.23
C TRP A 384 10.84 -1.08 -34.38
N GLY A 385 12.09 -1.43 -34.12
CA GLY A 385 13.21 -0.48 -34.09
C GLY A 385 13.12 0.52 -32.94
N ALA A 386 12.44 0.15 -31.85
CA ALA A 386 12.33 0.91 -30.61
C ALA A 386 12.96 0.11 -29.46
N HIS A 387 12.87 0.65 -28.24
CA HIS A 387 13.22 -0.02 -26.99
C HIS A 387 12.21 0.37 -25.91
N LEU A 388 12.18 -0.36 -24.80
CA LEU A 388 11.44 0.08 -23.62
C LEU A 388 11.94 1.45 -23.16
N VAL A 389 11.01 2.28 -22.70
CA VAL A 389 11.26 3.70 -22.43
C VAL A 389 12.41 3.91 -21.44
N THR A 390 13.34 4.78 -21.78
CA THR A 390 14.32 5.35 -20.85
C THR A 390 13.79 6.69 -20.38
N ILE A 391 14.08 7.07 -19.14
CA ILE A 391 13.58 8.33 -18.57
C ILE A 391 14.78 9.05 -17.95
N LEU A 392 15.19 10.14 -18.58
CA LEU A 392 16.41 10.87 -18.26
C LEU A 392 16.15 12.23 -17.61
N SER A 393 14.88 12.66 -17.55
CA SER A 393 14.49 13.95 -16.99
C SER A 393 13.13 13.91 -16.28
N PRO A 394 12.87 14.84 -15.34
CA PRO A 394 11.55 15.04 -14.75
C PRO A 394 10.46 15.34 -15.79
N GLU A 395 10.77 16.14 -16.81
CA GLU A 395 9.79 16.54 -17.83
C GLU A 395 9.38 15.36 -18.71
N GLU A 396 10.35 14.50 -19.06
CA GLU A 396 10.07 13.25 -19.76
C GLU A 396 9.24 12.30 -18.89
N ASN A 397 9.54 12.21 -17.59
CA ASN A 397 8.73 11.41 -16.66
C ASN A 397 7.27 11.88 -16.61
N GLU A 398 7.02 13.19 -16.54
CA GLU A 398 5.67 13.77 -16.59
C GLU A 398 4.99 13.52 -17.94
N PHE A 399 5.73 13.66 -19.04
CA PHE A 399 5.20 13.36 -20.37
C PHE A 399 4.81 11.89 -20.50
N VAL A 400 5.69 10.97 -20.10
CA VAL A 400 5.45 9.52 -20.10
C VAL A 400 4.24 9.22 -19.24
N ALA A 401 4.15 9.77 -18.03
CA ALA A 401 2.98 9.65 -17.15
C ALA A 401 1.67 10.08 -17.83
N SER A 402 1.69 11.13 -18.65
CA SER A 402 0.50 11.61 -19.39
C SER A 402 0.02 10.64 -20.49
N LEU A 403 0.85 9.68 -20.89
CA LEU A 403 0.46 8.65 -21.86
C LEU A 403 -0.42 7.57 -21.23
N PHE A 404 -0.49 7.53 -19.90
CA PHE A 404 -1.29 6.59 -19.13
C PHE A 404 -2.57 7.29 -18.68
N PRO A 405 -3.72 6.99 -19.32
CA PRO A 405 -4.98 7.62 -18.93
C PRO A 405 -5.47 7.23 -17.53
N PHE A 406 -4.82 6.26 -16.85
CA PHE A 406 -5.41 5.58 -15.70
C PHE A 406 -4.68 5.73 -14.37
N GLY A 407 -3.43 6.18 -14.34
CA GLY A 407 -2.63 6.31 -13.11
C GLY A 407 -2.39 4.98 -12.36
N GLY A 408 -1.21 4.80 -11.76
CA GLY A 408 -0.98 3.74 -10.77
C GLY A 408 -0.93 2.29 -11.28
N SER A 409 -0.70 2.05 -12.57
CA SER A 409 -0.46 0.71 -13.12
C SER A 409 1.03 0.50 -13.42
N TRP A 410 1.59 -0.62 -12.98
CA TRP A 410 2.99 -1.00 -13.21
C TRP A 410 3.19 -1.29 -14.71
N PHE A 411 4.11 -0.61 -15.37
CA PHE A 411 4.50 -0.89 -16.75
C PHE A 411 6.01 -1.08 -16.86
N TRP A 412 6.44 -1.85 -17.86
CA TRP A 412 7.87 -2.06 -18.09
C TRP A 412 8.52 -0.82 -18.67
N ILE A 413 9.61 -0.39 -18.05
CA ILE A 413 10.55 0.60 -18.57
C ILE A 413 11.86 -0.10 -18.92
N GLY A 414 12.72 0.58 -19.66
CA GLY A 414 14.02 0.06 -20.12
C GLY A 414 15.07 -0.07 -19.03
N LEU A 415 14.70 0.02 -17.74
CA LEU A 415 15.64 -0.09 -16.63
C LEU A 415 15.90 -1.57 -16.33
N ASN A 416 17.16 -1.97 -16.37
CA ASN A 416 17.61 -3.31 -16.06
C ASN A 416 18.46 -3.31 -14.78
N VAL A 417 18.36 -4.38 -13.99
CA VAL A 417 19.16 -4.57 -12.77
C VAL A 417 20.29 -5.55 -13.10
N THR A 418 21.52 -5.09 -12.96
CA THR A 418 22.74 -5.88 -13.18
C THR A 418 23.53 -6.03 -11.87
N ASP A 419 24.54 -6.91 -11.87
CA ASP A 419 25.47 -7.05 -10.74
C ASP A 419 26.21 -5.75 -10.38
N LYS A 420 26.27 -4.79 -11.32
CA LYS A 420 26.94 -3.49 -11.15
C LYS A 420 25.98 -2.34 -10.81
N GLY A 421 24.69 -2.63 -10.65
CA GLY A 421 23.64 -1.63 -10.41
C GLY A 421 22.63 -1.54 -11.56
N TYR A 422 21.98 -0.38 -11.67
CA TYR A 422 20.95 -0.14 -12.67
C TYR A 422 21.55 0.37 -13.99
N GLU A 423 21.08 -0.18 -15.10
CA GLU A 423 21.50 0.22 -16.45
C GLU A 423 20.28 0.35 -17.36
N TRP A 424 20.24 1.40 -18.17
CA TRP A 424 19.23 1.53 -19.21
C TRP A 424 19.50 0.58 -20.36
N VAL A 425 18.45 0.07 -21.00
CA VAL A 425 18.54 -0.86 -22.12
C VAL A 425 19.28 -0.28 -23.35
N THR A 426 19.44 1.04 -23.38
CA THR A 426 20.21 1.81 -24.37
C THR A 426 21.69 1.99 -24.00
N GLY A 427 22.08 1.68 -22.76
CA GLY A 427 23.43 1.94 -22.22
C GLY A 427 23.65 3.38 -21.75
N GLU A 428 22.62 4.23 -21.75
CA GLU A 428 22.70 5.60 -21.26
C GLU A 428 22.97 5.64 -19.74
N PRO A 429 23.65 6.68 -19.23
CA PRO A 429 23.94 6.78 -17.82
C PRO A 429 22.66 6.94 -16.99
N PHE A 430 22.55 6.16 -15.92
CA PHE A 430 21.44 6.24 -14.98
C PHE A 430 21.61 7.46 -14.06
N THR A 431 21.15 8.63 -14.50
CA THR A 431 21.30 9.92 -13.78
C THR A 431 20.01 10.39 -13.09
N TYR A 432 18.85 9.95 -13.58
CA TYR A 432 17.55 10.27 -13.02
C TYR A 432 17.04 9.09 -12.19
N HIS A 433 16.64 9.35 -10.95
CA HIS A 433 16.34 8.31 -9.95
C HIS A 433 14.92 8.40 -9.37
N SER A 434 14.11 9.38 -9.83
CA SER A 434 12.81 9.66 -9.25
C SER A 434 11.71 9.23 -10.20
N PHE A 435 11.05 8.12 -9.94
CA PHE A 435 9.98 7.60 -10.79
C PHE A 435 8.63 7.59 -10.04
N PRO A 436 8.14 8.74 -9.53
CA PRO A 436 6.98 8.76 -8.64
C PRO A 436 5.66 8.35 -9.30
N VAL A 437 5.66 8.15 -10.62
CA VAL A 437 4.47 7.83 -11.43
C VAL A 437 4.50 6.40 -11.98
N LEU A 438 5.52 5.62 -11.60
CA LEU A 438 5.82 4.26 -12.05
C LEU A 438 5.59 3.21 -10.96
#